data_AF-A0A971KFX3-F1
#
_entry.id   AF-A0A971KFX3-F1
#
_cell.length_a   1.000
_cell.length_b   1.000
_cell.length_c   1.000
_cell.angle_alpha   90.00
_cell.angle_beta   90.00
_cell.angle_gamma   90.00
#
_symmetry.space_group_name_H-M   'P 1'
#
loop_
_entity.id
_entity.type
_entity.pdbx_description
1 polymer ?
#
loop_
_entity_poly.entity_id
_entity_poly.type
_entity_poly.pdbx_seq_one_letter_code
_entity_poly.pdbx_strand_id
1 'polypeptide(L)'
;MRQTKSNSDTRALQPIDSRRWQAIPDPRDYGRRGGQVWIWPPYRCHLQIDPMSLHGESYIVYPYVVSVFDHHDNHVLSAVFEQTDYRELARLTKERVKDFTDKTKSWFSEVRAILYTAQERREYGMVEDVLSLENARDYLFALICDELDLEDAPVLRGDLKP
;
A
#
# COMPACT_ATOMS: atom_id res chain seq x y z
N MET A 1 22.19 -38.65 13.77
CA MET A 1 21.21 -37.71 14.34
C MET A 1 21.47 -36.33 13.73
N ARG A 2 20.66 -35.92 12.74
CA ARG A 2 20.69 -34.55 12.21
C ARG A 2 19.75 -33.72 13.06
N GLN A 3 20.29 -32.78 13.84
CA GLN A 3 19.49 -31.70 14.40
C GLN A 3 19.22 -30.71 13.26
N THR A 4 17.98 -30.70 12.76
CA THR A 4 17.44 -29.58 12.03
C THR A 4 17.24 -28.44 13.02
N LYS A 5 18.15 -27.47 13.02
CA LYS A 5 17.88 -26.14 13.58
C LYS A 5 16.81 -25.50 12.69
N SER A 6 15.56 -25.56 13.13
CA SER A 6 14.50 -24.68 12.65
C SER A 6 14.93 -23.27 13.04
N ASN A 7 15.36 -22.52 12.03
CA ASN A 7 15.71 -21.12 12.13
C ASN A 7 14.52 -20.37 11.53
N SER A 8 13.68 -19.80 12.37
CA SER A 8 12.81 -18.68 11.99
C SER A 8 12.30 -18.04 13.27
N ASP A 9 13.13 -17.14 13.82
CA ASP A 9 12.62 -16.08 14.69
C ASP A 9 11.58 -15.31 13.86
N THR A 10 10.31 -15.67 13.97
CA THR A 10 9.22 -14.87 13.43
C THR A 10 9.26 -13.56 14.20
N ARG A 11 9.92 -12.55 13.61
CA ARG A 11 10.02 -11.22 14.19
C ARG A 11 8.59 -10.74 14.39
N ALA A 12 8.14 -10.65 15.64
CA ALA A 12 6.78 -10.22 15.93
C ALA A 12 6.59 -8.81 15.35
N LEU A 13 5.85 -8.72 14.25
CA LEU A 13 5.56 -7.44 13.60
C LEU A 13 4.73 -6.60 14.57
N GLN A 14 5.09 -5.33 14.68
CA GLN A 14 4.29 -4.39 15.44
C GLN A 14 3.15 -3.87 14.56
N PRO A 15 1.94 -3.71 15.11
CA PRO A 15 0.86 -3.04 14.40
C PRO A 15 1.25 -1.61 14.01
N ILE A 16 0.79 -1.16 12.85
CA ILE A 16 0.94 0.22 12.41
C ILE A 16 0.07 1.12 13.30
N ASP A 17 0.71 2.08 13.98
CA ASP A 17 -0.01 3.23 14.55
C ASP A 17 -0.21 4.27 13.43
N SER A 18 -1.39 4.24 12.81
CA SER A 18 -1.72 5.09 11.67
C SER A 18 -1.66 6.59 11.97
N ARG A 19 -1.74 7.00 13.24
CA ARG A 19 -1.64 8.40 13.67
C ARG A 19 -0.24 8.99 13.50
N ARG A 20 0.78 8.16 13.29
CA ARG A 20 2.15 8.61 13.02
C ARG A 20 2.30 9.21 11.63
N TRP A 21 1.40 8.88 10.71
CA TRP A 21 1.46 9.27 9.31
C TRP A 21 0.42 10.34 9.02
N GLN A 22 0.85 11.41 8.36
CA GLN A 22 -0.06 12.48 7.93
C GLN A 22 -1.12 11.95 6.96
N ALA A 23 -0.75 11.01 6.09
CA ALA A 23 -1.66 10.29 5.22
C ALA A 23 -1.24 8.82 5.15
N ILE A 24 -2.22 7.93 5.11
CA ILE A 24 -2.07 6.49 4.94
C ILE A 24 -3.39 5.97 4.38
N PRO A 25 -3.42 4.99 3.45
CA PRO A 25 -4.69 4.41 3.02
C PRO A 25 -5.43 3.77 4.20
N ASP A 26 -6.76 3.83 4.17
CA ASP A 26 -7.57 3.03 5.09
C ASP A 26 -7.40 1.54 4.72
N PRO A 27 -6.82 0.71 5.60
CA PRO A 27 -6.56 -0.69 5.28
C PRO A 27 -7.84 -1.55 5.20
N ARG A 28 -9.00 -0.98 5.55
CA ARG A 28 -10.31 -1.63 5.49
C ARG A 28 -11.26 -1.01 4.47
N ASP A 29 -10.87 0.08 3.81
CA ASP A 29 -11.63 0.62 2.68
C ASP A 29 -11.30 -0.19 1.43
N TYR A 30 -12.20 -1.06 0.99
CA TYR A 30 -11.96 -1.88 -0.20
C TYR A 30 -11.94 -1.05 -1.50
N GLY A 31 -12.16 0.26 -1.41
CA GLY A 31 -12.07 1.19 -2.51
C GLY A 31 -13.31 1.15 -3.40
N ARG A 32 -13.48 2.20 -4.20
CA ARG A 32 -14.69 2.37 -5.02
C ARG A 32 -14.83 1.32 -6.12
N ARG A 33 -13.73 0.64 -6.44
CA ARG A 33 -13.65 -0.38 -7.49
C ARG A 33 -13.56 -1.80 -6.91
N GLY A 34 -13.68 -1.94 -5.59
CA GLY A 34 -13.51 -3.21 -4.88
C GLY A 34 -12.05 -3.62 -4.79
N GLY A 35 -11.83 -4.88 -4.42
CA GLY A 35 -10.50 -5.40 -4.13
C GLY A 35 -10.45 -6.92 -4.14
N GLN A 36 -9.40 -7.48 -3.54
CA GLN A 36 -9.20 -8.92 -3.42
C GLN A 36 -8.64 -9.28 -2.04
N VAL A 37 -9.04 -10.43 -1.51
CA VAL A 37 -8.42 -11.03 -0.32
C VAL A 37 -7.45 -12.10 -0.74
N TRP A 38 -6.22 -11.99 -0.27
CA TRP A 38 -5.13 -12.94 -0.48
C TRP A 38 -4.64 -13.47 0.87
N ILE A 39 -4.09 -14.67 0.89
CA ILE A 39 -3.55 -15.31 2.10
C ILE A 39 -2.11 -15.72 1.86
N TRP A 40 -1.23 -15.26 2.75
CA TRP A 40 0.14 -15.71 2.95
C TRP A 40 0.28 -16.17 4.39
N PRO A 41 0.07 -17.45 4.73
CA PRO A 41 0.04 -17.87 6.14
C PRO A 41 1.30 -17.39 6.90
N PRO A 42 1.16 -16.71 8.05
CA PRO A 42 -0.07 -16.51 8.85
C PRO A 42 -0.89 -15.23 8.51
N TYR A 43 -0.48 -14.47 7.51
CA TYR A 43 -1.04 -13.18 7.12
C TYR A 43 -2.24 -13.27 6.17
N ARG A 44 -3.13 -12.30 6.31
CA ARG A 44 -4.20 -11.99 5.35
C ARG A 44 -3.91 -10.65 4.72
N CYS A 45 -3.98 -10.58 3.39
CA CYS A 45 -3.74 -9.35 2.64
C CYS A 45 -5.02 -8.89 1.95
N HIS A 46 -5.24 -7.57 1.96
CA HIS A 46 -6.30 -6.92 1.19
C HIS A 46 -5.65 -6.10 0.08
N LEU A 47 -5.82 -6.54 -1.17
CA LEU A 47 -5.49 -5.73 -2.34
C LEU A 47 -6.68 -4.81 -2.61
N GLN A 48 -6.46 -3.51 -2.52
CA GLN A 48 -7.49 -2.47 -2.65
C GLN A 48 -7.21 -1.62 -3.88
N ILE A 49 -8.27 -1.18 -4.55
CA ILE A 49 -8.18 -0.34 -5.75
C ILE A 49 -8.80 1.02 -5.44
N ASP A 50 -7.98 2.07 -5.45
CA ASP A 50 -8.40 3.43 -5.15
C ASP A 50 -9.09 3.59 -3.77
N PRO A 51 -8.50 3.07 -2.65
CA PRO A 51 -9.02 3.32 -1.31
C PRO A 51 -8.82 4.78 -0.89
N MET A 52 -9.66 5.24 0.02
CA MET A 52 -9.53 6.54 0.66
C MET A 52 -8.32 6.59 1.62
N SER A 53 -7.81 7.80 1.86
CA SER A 53 -6.97 8.05 3.03
C SER A 53 -7.76 7.84 4.30
N LEU A 54 -7.16 7.16 5.28
CA LEU A 54 -7.74 6.92 6.60
C LEU A 54 -8.10 8.21 7.33
N HIS A 55 -7.30 9.27 7.13
CA HIS A 55 -7.51 10.57 7.80
C HIS A 55 -8.27 11.58 6.93
N GLY A 56 -8.66 11.17 5.71
CA GLY A 56 -9.52 11.96 4.82
C GLY A 56 -8.80 12.98 3.93
N GLU A 57 -7.47 12.94 3.82
CA GLU A 57 -6.70 13.77 2.89
C GLU A 57 -7.08 13.41 1.45
N SER A 58 -7.63 14.38 0.71
CA SER A 58 -8.04 14.18 -0.69
C SER A 58 -6.93 14.43 -1.70
N TYR A 59 -5.82 15.06 -1.29
CA TYR A 59 -4.73 15.44 -2.19
C TYR A 59 -3.67 14.34 -2.37
N ILE A 60 -3.70 13.30 -1.53
CA ILE A 60 -2.91 12.08 -1.71
C ILE A 60 -3.88 10.99 -2.13
N VAL A 61 -3.57 10.32 -3.24
CA VAL A 61 -4.38 9.24 -3.80
C VAL A 61 -3.55 7.96 -3.86
N TYR A 62 -4.25 6.83 -3.71
CA TYR A 62 -3.64 5.52 -3.65
C TYR A 62 -4.19 4.62 -4.77
N PRO A 63 -3.60 4.61 -5.98
CA PRO A 63 -4.16 3.81 -7.08
C PRO A 63 -4.33 2.32 -6.73
N TYR A 64 -3.33 1.75 -6.05
CA TYR A 64 -3.36 0.38 -5.56
C TYR A 64 -2.68 0.28 -4.19
N VAL A 65 -3.25 -0.53 -3.30
CA VAL A 65 -2.73 -0.77 -1.96
C VAL A 65 -2.82 -2.25 -1.66
N VAL A 66 -1.82 -2.79 -0.96
CA VAL A 66 -1.90 -4.09 -0.30
C VAL A 66 -1.69 -3.89 1.19
N SER A 67 -2.76 -4.00 1.96
CA SER A 67 -2.71 -3.97 3.43
C SER A 67 -2.62 -5.38 4.00
N VAL A 68 -1.67 -5.59 4.92
CA VAL A 68 -1.36 -6.88 5.52
C VAL A 68 -1.84 -6.91 6.97
N PHE A 69 -2.54 -7.98 7.30
CA PHE A 69 -3.07 -8.24 8.62
C PHE A 69 -2.47 -9.52 9.19
N ASP A 70 -2.10 -9.49 10.47
CA ASP A 70 -1.71 -10.68 11.20
C ASP A 70 -2.93 -11.57 11.54
N HIS A 71 -2.67 -12.71 12.19
CA HIS A 71 -3.70 -13.65 12.63
C HIS A 71 -4.65 -13.11 13.72
N HIS A 72 -4.32 -11.96 14.32
CA HIS A 72 -5.15 -11.24 15.28
C HIS A 72 -5.93 -10.07 14.65
N ASP A 73 -5.93 -9.95 13.31
CA ASP A 73 -6.57 -8.86 12.57
C ASP A 73 -5.91 -7.49 12.79
N ASN A 74 -4.67 -7.43 13.29
CA ASN A 74 -3.92 -6.19 13.39
C ASN A 74 -3.32 -5.82 12.03
N HIS A 75 -3.46 -4.57 11.61
CA HIS A 75 -2.78 -4.04 10.42
C HIS A 75 -1.28 -3.83 10.73
N VAL A 76 -0.41 -4.58 10.06
CA VAL A 76 1.04 -4.64 10.37
C VAL A 76 1.93 -4.06 9.28
N LEU A 77 1.44 -4.00 8.03
CA LEU A 77 2.20 -3.53 6.88
C LEU A 77 1.23 -3.00 5.80
N SER A 78 1.60 -1.94 5.09
CA SER A 78 0.92 -1.54 3.84
C SER A 78 1.94 -1.22 2.76
N ALA A 79 1.90 -1.95 1.65
CA ALA A 79 2.61 -1.61 0.43
C ALA A 79 1.65 -0.84 -0.48
N VAL A 80 2.05 0.33 -0.98
CA VAL A 80 1.16 1.22 -1.72
C VAL A 80 1.84 1.81 -2.94
N PHE A 81 1.00 2.17 -3.91
CA PHE A 81 1.32 3.26 -4.82
C PHE A 81 0.67 4.54 -4.35
N GLU A 82 1.42 5.62 -4.36
CA GLU A 82 0.97 6.94 -3.92
C GLU A 82 1.20 7.97 -5.02
N GLN A 83 0.24 8.87 -5.19
CA GLN A 83 0.35 10.06 -6.02
C GLN A 83 -0.25 11.26 -5.31
N THR A 84 0.23 12.45 -5.65
CA THR A 84 -0.42 13.71 -5.30
C THR A 84 -1.38 14.11 -6.40
N ASP A 85 -2.65 14.40 -6.07
CA ASP A 85 -3.57 15.11 -6.95
C ASP A 85 -3.32 16.62 -6.84
N TYR A 86 -2.67 17.20 -7.85
CA TYR A 86 -2.33 18.62 -7.87
C TYR A 86 -3.57 19.53 -7.91
N ARG A 87 -4.72 19.03 -8.36
CA ARG A 87 -5.98 19.82 -8.38
C ARG A 87 -6.51 20.01 -6.98
N GLU A 88 -6.54 18.93 -6.20
CA GLU A 88 -6.97 18.97 -4.81
C GLU A 88 -5.96 19.74 -3.95
N LEU A 89 -4.66 19.53 -4.16
CA LEU A 89 -3.62 20.30 -3.49
C LEU A 89 -3.78 21.81 -3.75
N ALA A 90 -3.91 22.21 -5.02
CA ALA A 90 -4.12 23.60 -5.41
C ALA A 90 -5.40 24.20 -4.79
N ARG A 91 -6.49 23.42 -4.71
CA ARG A 91 -7.73 23.84 -4.06
C ARG A 91 -7.53 24.10 -2.56
N LEU A 92 -6.76 23.25 -1.88
CA LEU A 92 -6.49 23.37 -0.44
C LEU A 92 -5.54 24.54 -0.11
N THR A 93 -4.53 24.76 -0.94
CA THR A 93 -3.53 25.83 -0.74
C THR A 93 -3.95 27.19 -1.32
N LYS A 94 -5.02 27.22 -2.13
CA LYS A 94 -5.46 28.40 -2.90
C LYS A 94 -4.42 28.87 -3.93
N GLU A 95 -3.64 27.93 -4.46
CA GLU A 95 -2.64 28.17 -5.51
C GLU A 95 -3.16 27.66 -6.86
N ARG A 96 -2.38 27.83 -7.94
CA ARG A 96 -2.76 27.31 -9.26
C ARG A 96 -2.06 25.99 -9.48
N VAL A 97 -2.72 25.03 -10.14
CA VAL A 97 -2.15 23.70 -10.46
C VAL A 97 -0.79 23.80 -11.15
N LYS A 98 -0.61 24.77 -12.06
CA LYS A 98 0.65 25.01 -12.78
C LYS A 98 1.81 25.44 -11.89
N ASP A 99 1.54 25.87 -10.66
CA ASP A 99 2.59 26.24 -9.71
C ASP A 99 3.17 24.97 -9.02
N PHE A 100 2.50 23.80 -9.14
CA PHE A 100 2.95 22.50 -8.62
C PHE A 100 3.59 21.58 -9.67
N THR A 101 3.41 21.87 -10.96
CA THR A 101 3.94 21.03 -12.03
C THR A 101 4.22 21.82 -13.30
N ASP A 102 5.38 21.57 -13.89
CA ASP A 102 5.76 22.08 -15.20
C ASP A 102 5.13 21.27 -16.34
N LYS A 103 4.53 20.10 -16.02
CA LYS A 103 3.89 19.22 -17.00
C LYS A 103 2.51 19.77 -17.35
N THR A 104 2.39 20.36 -18.53
CA THR A 104 1.18 21.05 -19.03
C THR A 104 -0.10 20.19 -19.10
N LYS A 105 -0.02 18.87 -18.92
CA LYS A 105 -1.16 17.94 -19.04
C LYS A 105 -1.31 16.91 -17.92
N SER A 106 -0.47 16.92 -16.88
CA SER A 106 -0.63 15.97 -15.77
C SER A 106 -1.33 16.64 -14.59
N TRP A 107 -2.40 16.03 -14.10
CA TRP A 107 -3.07 16.44 -12.86
C TRP A 107 -2.52 15.74 -11.63
N PHE A 108 -1.72 14.70 -11.84
CA PHE A 108 -1.13 13.90 -10.76
C PHE A 108 0.39 13.99 -10.80
N SER A 109 1.02 13.82 -9.64
CA SER A 109 2.46 13.54 -9.56
C SER A 109 2.80 12.20 -10.20
N GLU A 110 4.09 11.92 -10.31
CA GLU A 110 4.53 10.55 -10.60
C GLU A 110 4.04 9.57 -9.51
N VAL A 111 3.82 8.32 -9.90
CA VAL A 111 3.49 7.23 -9.00
C VAL A 111 4.74 6.84 -8.22
N ARG A 112 4.63 6.78 -6.90
CA ARG A 112 5.70 6.33 -6.01
C ARG A 112 5.31 5.06 -5.29
N ALA A 113 6.23 4.10 -5.23
CA ALA A 113 6.08 2.90 -4.41
C ALA A 113 6.52 3.20 -2.96
N ILE A 114 5.65 2.93 -2.00
CA ILE A 114 5.92 3.20 -0.59
C ILE A 114 5.51 2.01 0.26
N LEU A 115 6.30 1.74 1.28
CA LEU A 115 6.01 0.75 2.30
C LEU A 115 5.82 1.45 3.65
N TYR A 116 4.64 1.28 4.22
CA TYR A 116 4.31 1.72 5.58
C TYR A 116 4.51 0.54 6.53
N THR A 117 5.43 0.69 7.48
CA THR A 117 5.61 -0.21 8.61
C THR A 117 5.22 0.52 9.91
N ALA A 118 5.26 -0.18 11.04
CA ALA A 118 5.03 0.47 12.33
C ALA A 118 6.09 1.54 12.65
N GLN A 119 7.32 1.40 12.11
CA GLN A 119 8.44 2.27 12.45
C GLN A 119 8.68 3.36 11.40
N GLU A 120 8.47 3.06 10.12
CA GLU A 120 8.87 3.93 9.01
C GLU A 120 7.88 3.95 7.83
N ARG A 121 8.01 5.01 7.01
CA ARG A 121 7.43 5.13 5.67
C ARG A 121 8.59 5.13 4.69
N ARG A 122 8.89 3.97 4.10
CA ARG A 122 10.04 3.77 3.20
C ARG A 122 9.60 3.96 1.75
N GLU A 123 10.32 4.80 0.99
CA GLU A 123 10.04 5.05 -0.42
C GLU A 123 11.00 4.26 -1.31
N TYR A 124 10.47 3.55 -2.31
CA TYR A 124 11.22 2.71 -3.25
C TYR A 124 11.45 3.37 -4.61
N GLY A 125 10.96 4.61 -4.77
CA GLY A 125 11.17 5.44 -5.95
C GLY A 125 9.97 5.52 -6.89
N MET A 126 10.22 6.08 -8.07
CA MET A 126 9.23 6.29 -9.12
C MET A 126 8.90 5.02 -9.86
N VAL A 127 7.63 4.85 -10.20
CA VAL A 127 7.11 3.70 -10.93
C VAL A 127 6.61 4.17 -12.29
N GLU A 128 7.29 3.76 -13.35
CA GLU A 128 7.04 4.28 -14.71
C GLU A 128 5.92 3.52 -15.45
N ASP A 129 5.82 2.20 -15.26
CA ASP A 129 5.05 1.31 -16.15
C ASP A 129 3.95 0.47 -15.46
N VAL A 130 3.61 0.79 -14.20
CA VAL A 130 2.67 -0.04 -13.41
C VAL A 130 1.28 0.58 -13.41
N LEU A 131 0.47 0.24 -14.42
CA LEU A 131 -0.93 0.68 -14.50
C LEU A 131 -1.96 -0.46 -14.54
N SER A 132 -1.56 -1.67 -14.93
CA SER A 132 -2.46 -2.82 -14.82
C SER A 132 -2.52 -3.31 -13.38
N LEU A 133 -3.69 -3.80 -12.97
CA LEU A 133 -3.89 -4.41 -11.64
C LEU A 133 -2.92 -5.56 -11.39
N GLU A 134 -2.63 -6.37 -12.41
CA GLU A 134 -1.70 -7.50 -12.33
C GLU A 134 -0.27 -7.05 -12.03
N ASN A 135 0.27 -6.11 -12.82
CA ASN A 135 1.62 -5.59 -12.59
C ASN A 135 1.70 -4.88 -11.22
N ALA A 136 0.63 -4.18 -10.84
CA ALA A 136 0.56 -3.48 -9.56
C ALA A 136 0.60 -4.45 -8.38
N ARG A 137 -0.25 -5.46 -8.44
CA ARG A 137 -0.28 -6.54 -7.45
C ARG A 137 1.10 -7.19 -7.33
N ASP A 138 1.69 -7.62 -8.44
CA ASP A 138 2.94 -8.38 -8.43
C ASP A 138 4.11 -7.55 -7.85
N TYR A 139 4.15 -6.26 -8.17
CA TYR A 139 5.15 -5.34 -7.59
C TYR A 139 4.96 -5.15 -6.09
N LEU A 140 3.73 -4.83 -5.65
CA LEU A 140 3.45 -4.62 -4.22
C LEU A 140 3.63 -5.92 -3.42
N PHE A 141 3.33 -7.07 -4.02
CA PHE A 141 3.56 -8.39 -3.45
C PHE A 141 5.05 -8.67 -3.27
N ALA A 142 5.88 -8.31 -4.25
CA ALA A 142 7.34 -8.44 -4.13
C ALA A 142 7.89 -7.62 -2.95
N LEU A 143 7.39 -6.39 -2.74
CA LEU A 143 7.77 -5.58 -1.58
C LEU A 143 7.38 -6.23 -0.25
N ILE A 144 6.20 -6.84 -0.19
CA ILE A 144 5.72 -7.54 1.01
C ILE A 144 6.56 -8.78 1.28
N CYS A 145 6.87 -9.58 0.25
CA CYS A 145 7.71 -10.76 0.39
C CYS A 145 9.11 -10.41 0.90
N ASP A 146 9.72 -9.33 0.37
CA ASP A 146 11.03 -8.85 0.81
C ASP A 146 11.00 -8.39 2.28
N GLU A 147 10.01 -7.59 2.67
CA GLU A 147 9.92 -7.08 4.04
C GLU A 147 9.57 -8.17 5.07
N LEU A 148 8.77 -9.16 4.68
CA LEU A 148 8.27 -10.22 5.57
C LEU A 148 9.07 -11.53 5.47
N ASP A 149 10.10 -11.59 4.64
CA ASP A 149 10.90 -12.80 4.35
C ASP A 149 10.02 -14.00 3.96
N LEU A 150 9.09 -13.77 3.02
CA LEU A 150 8.14 -14.78 2.55
C LEU A 150 8.64 -15.44 1.26
N GLU A 151 8.77 -16.77 1.29
CA GLU A 151 9.20 -17.55 0.13
C GLU A 151 8.03 -18.04 -0.74
N ASP A 152 6.87 -18.30 -0.13
CA ASP A 152 5.71 -18.84 -0.82
C ASP A 152 4.90 -17.77 -1.56
N ALA A 153 4.18 -18.16 -2.60
CA ALA A 153 3.22 -17.30 -3.29
C ALA A 153 1.89 -17.18 -2.49
N PRO A 154 1.19 -16.03 -2.57
CA PRO A 154 -0.09 -15.88 -1.91
C PRO A 154 -1.18 -16.65 -2.64
N VAL A 155 -2.21 -17.05 -1.90
CA VAL A 155 -3.39 -17.69 -2.47
C VAL A 155 -4.58 -16.74 -2.46
N LEU A 156 -5.18 -16.49 -3.63
CA LEU A 156 -6.42 -15.74 -3.75
C LEU A 156 -7.56 -16.47 -3.03
N ARG A 157 -8.26 -15.77 -2.15
CA ARG A 157 -9.43 -16.32 -1.44
C ARG A 157 -10.76 -15.79 -1.96
N GLY A 158 -10.78 -14.61 -2.54
CA GLY A 158 -11.97 -14.05 -3.14
C GLY A 158 -11.86 -12.58 -3.43
N ASP A 159 -12.88 -12.06 -4.12
CA ASP A 159 -13.00 -10.65 -4.43
C ASP A 159 -13.76 -9.91 -3.32
N LEU A 160 -13.36 -8.68 -3.08
CA LEU A 160 -14.04 -7.71 -2.23
C LEU A 160 -14.90 -6.83 -3.11
N LYS A 161 -16.20 -6.80 -2.84
CA LYS A 161 -17.11 -5.87 -3.52
C LYS A 161 -16.96 -4.47 -2.90
N PRO A 162 -17.11 -3.40 -3.70
CA PRO A 162 -17.18 -2.03 -3.18
C PRO A 162 -18.29 -1.85 -2.14
#